data_AF-A0A0L0WDM8-F1
#
_entry.id   AF-A0A0L0WDM8-F1
#
_cell.length_a   1.000
_cell.length_b   1.000
_cell.length_c   1.000
_cell.angle_alpha   90.00
_cell.angle_beta   90.00
_cell.angle_gamma   90.00
#
_symmetry.space_group_name_H-M   'P 1'
#
loop_
_entity.id
_entity.type
_entity.pdbx_description
1 polymer ?
#
loop_
_entity_poly.entity_id
_entity_poly.type
_entity_poly.pdbx_seq_one_letter_code
_entity_poly.pdbx_strand_id
1 'polypeptide(L)'
;MGKETNKDNDQFTKLSNEELLNDIKETNRSQLSNIGLMAYVELFNRNVYLRTILKEEQDLLKDMLNDEKSFKELYDKCHSSFIGLEQASNLKDSEEINIDELKELRRDIVKLLKGLSAYSTEISYSNEIAKDMIYKNFIKENETDLDKNLDYRKFYQSVNAFIIEDPNMIKNKVMDITSILPVRVSKQKYYDIISKAFIRNLSKGSKKRTDVVLNRYKTLFNGSLEAEYGLYFSKYFRKAQEARQIQFEKASQEELKEIYNDTFNTMSEINKVSNIIRELGVIVNRIIAIAMLKESILSEIEEYPINSLVSSWKSYIKDENNRSKVIENYKKLFEALDKKFKETNIKLQKLTLENFNRKNKIDDNLKEELLKTQYVLDYINDYALEQEEILPSDYEDAVDKEYLEQAVKSLIQFIDRNIKDMSNSQRRIRMKRLLALTEMAFASPQEFFEYFANSIDMISSKEELLSTMNSILELMNFYRNSKNTVKH
;
A
#
# COMPACT_ATOMS: atom_id res chain seq x y z
N MET A 1 -26.63 20.14 11.66
CA MET A 1 -25.19 20.48 11.78
C MET A 1 -25.09 21.98 11.97
N GLY A 2 -24.65 22.49 13.13
CA GLY A 2 -24.46 23.95 13.27
C GLY A 2 -24.56 24.60 14.64
N LYS A 3 -24.49 23.87 15.78
CA LYS A 3 -24.55 24.53 17.10
C LYS A 3 -23.58 24.05 18.20
N GLU A 4 -22.69 23.08 17.93
CA GLU A 4 -21.72 22.63 18.96
C GLU A 4 -20.29 23.20 18.79
N THR A 5 -20.00 23.94 17.72
CA THR A 5 -18.63 24.42 17.44
C THR A 5 -18.24 25.75 18.08
N ASN A 6 -19.16 26.52 18.68
CA ASN A 6 -18.87 27.90 19.10
C ASN A 6 -18.49 28.08 20.58
N LYS A 7 -18.61 27.08 21.45
CA LYS A 7 -18.25 27.26 22.88
C LYS A 7 -16.77 27.00 23.20
N ASP A 8 -16.10 26.14 22.46
CA ASP A 8 -14.68 25.83 22.71
C ASP A 8 -13.71 26.85 22.10
N ASN A 9 -14.07 27.49 20.98
CA ASN A 9 -13.20 28.50 20.35
C ASN A 9 -13.00 29.75 21.23
N ASP A 10 -13.93 30.02 22.15
CA ASP A 10 -13.88 31.17 23.06
C ASP A 10 -12.88 31.01 24.23
N GLN A 11 -12.35 29.80 24.46
CA GLN A 11 -11.32 29.58 25.49
C GLN A 11 -9.91 29.89 24.96
N PHE A 12 -9.59 29.50 23.73
CA PHE A 12 -8.24 29.66 23.16
C PHE A 12 -7.93 31.11 22.76
N THR A 13 -8.95 31.88 22.39
CA THR A 13 -8.84 33.32 22.08
C THR A 13 -8.41 34.16 23.28
N LYS A 14 -8.55 33.64 24.51
CA LYS A 14 -8.20 34.33 25.76
C LYS A 14 -6.76 34.08 26.23
N LEU A 15 -6.08 33.08 25.68
CA LEU A 15 -4.69 32.78 26.00
C LEU A 15 -3.76 33.86 25.46
N SER A 16 -2.73 34.23 26.23
CA SER A 16 -1.59 34.99 25.70
C SER A 16 -0.80 34.16 24.69
N ASN A 17 0.10 34.79 23.93
CA ASN A 17 0.93 34.09 22.96
C ASN A 17 1.87 33.08 23.61
N GLU A 18 2.41 33.40 24.80
CA GLU A 18 3.29 32.49 25.55
C GLU A 18 2.51 31.29 26.09
N GLU A 19 1.32 31.52 26.66
CA GLU A 19 0.43 30.45 27.12
C GLU A 19 0.00 29.55 25.96
N LEU A 20 -0.32 30.11 24.79
CA LEU A 20 -0.68 29.35 23.60
C LEU A 20 0.46 28.43 23.12
N LEU A 21 1.70 28.92 23.10
CA LEU A 21 2.86 28.12 22.69
C LEU A 21 3.16 27.00 23.71
N ASN A 22 3.06 27.30 25.01
CA ASN A 22 3.20 26.29 26.06
C ASN A 22 2.11 25.22 25.96
N ASP A 23 0.85 25.59 25.72
CA ASP A 23 -0.26 24.66 25.54
C ASP A 23 -0.05 23.75 24.31
N ILE A 24 0.49 24.28 23.20
CA ILE A 24 0.85 23.48 22.02
C ILE A 24 1.92 22.46 22.41
N LYS A 25 2.96 22.90 23.12
CA LYS A 25 4.08 22.06 23.55
C LYS A 25 3.62 20.92 24.46
N GLU A 26 2.84 21.22 25.49
CA GLU A 26 2.28 20.22 26.40
C GLU A 26 1.35 19.25 25.69
N THR A 27 0.49 19.76 24.80
CA THR A 27 -0.42 18.92 24.02
C THR A 27 0.34 18.00 23.05
N ASN A 28 1.43 18.48 22.43
CA ASN A 28 2.31 17.66 21.58
C ASN A 28 3.02 16.56 22.40
N ARG A 29 3.50 16.87 23.61
CA ARG A 29 4.11 15.87 24.51
C ARG A 29 3.12 14.77 24.90
N SER A 30 1.90 15.15 25.26
CA SER A 30 0.84 14.16 25.52
C SER A 30 0.50 13.33 24.27
N GLN A 31 0.54 13.95 23.09
CA GLN A 31 0.36 13.22 21.83
C GLN A 31 1.47 12.17 21.62
N LEU A 32 2.73 12.52 21.88
CA LEU A 32 3.84 11.58 21.81
C LEU A 32 3.68 10.40 22.79
N SER A 33 3.28 10.66 24.04
CA SER A 33 2.97 9.60 25.01
C SER A 33 1.87 8.67 24.51
N ASN A 34 0.76 9.23 23.99
CA ASN A 34 -0.35 8.46 23.42
C ASN A 34 0.11 7.60 22.23
N ILE A 35 0.87 8.18 21.30
CA ILE A 35 1.42 7.49 20.13
C ILE A 35 2.31 6.31 20.57
N GLY A 36 3.22 6.55 21.53
CA GLY A 36 4.11 5.53 22.06
C GLY A 36 3.36 4.39 22.76
N LEU A 37 2.37 4.72 23.61
CA LEU A 37 1.53 3.74 24.29
C LEU A 37 0.68 2.92 23.32
N MET A 38 0.12 3.55 22.29
CA MET A 38 -0.61 2.85 21.22
C MET A 38 0.31 1.87 20.48
N ALA A 39 1.52 2.30 20.09
CA ALA A 39 2.49 1.43 19.44
C ALA A 39 2.88 0.24 20.33
N TYR A 40 3.08 0.49 21.63
CA TYR A 40 3.40 -0.53 22.62
C TYR A 40 2.28 -1.56 22.81
N VAL A 41 1.03 -1.10 22.94
CA VAL A 41 -0.14 -1.98 23.08
C VAL A 41 -0.42 -2.76 21.78
N GLU A 42 -0.26 -2.13 20.62
CA GLU A 42 -0.44 -2.74 19.30
C GLU A 42 0.54 -3.90 19.07
N LEU A 43 1.76 -3.81 19.61
CA LEU A 43 2.79 -4.84 19.51
C LEU A 43 2.29 -6.23 19.95
N PHE A 44 1.46 -6.30 20.99
CA PHE A 44 0.88 -7.57 21.47
C PHE A 44 -0.09 -8.16 20.45
N ASN A 45 -0.99 -7.35 19.90
CA ASN A 45 -1.96 -7.82 18.92
C ASN A 45 -1.28 -8.24 17.60
N ARG A 46 -0.26 -7.48 17.17
CA ARG A 46 0.58 -7.81 16.00
C ARG A 46 1.29 -9.14 16.18
N ASN A 47 1.87 -9.40 17.36
CA ASN A 47 2.49 -10.68 17.66
C ASN A 47 1.48 -11.86 17.73
N VAL A 48 0.25 -11.63 18.21
CA VAL A 48 -0.83 -12.65 18.11
C VAL A 48 -1.16 -12.94 16.64
N TYR A 49 -1.26 -11.91 15.80
CA TYR A 49 -1.52 -12.05 14.38
C TYR A 49 -0.38 -12.79 13.67
N LEU A 50 0.87 -12.38 13.90
CA LEU A 50 2.07 -13.05 13.38
C LEU A 50 2.09 -14.53 13.75
N ARG A 51 1.86 -14.88 15.02
CA ARG A 51 1.79 -16.29 15.45
C ARG A 51 0.68 -17.08 14.75
N THR A 52 -0.45 -16.43 14.47
CA THR A 52 -1.56 -17.04 13.73
C THR A 52 -1.14 -17.35 12.29
N ILE A 53 -0.59 -16.37 11.56
CA ILE A 53 -0.18 -16.58 10.16
C ILE A 53 0.98 -17.58 10.03
N LEU A 54 1.93 -17.58 10.98
CA LEU A 54 3.04 -18.55 10.99
C LEU A 54 2.55 -19.98 11.21
N LYS A 55 1.44 -20.16 11.93
CA LYS A 55 0.80 -21.47 12.14
C LYS A 55 0.01 -21.92 10.92
N GLU A 56 -0.75 -21.01 10.32
CA GLU A 56 -1.53 -21.29 9.10
C GLU A 56 -0.64 -21.65 7.91
N GLU A 57 0.54 -21.04 7.82
CA GLU A 57 1.49 -21.23 6.72
C GLU A 57 2.76 -22.00 7.15
N GLN A 58 2.63 -22.92 8.12
CA GLN A 58 3.77 -23.59 8.75
C GLN A 58 4.67 -24.33 7.76
N ASP A 59 4.09 -25.00 6.76
CA ASP A 59 4.88 -25.78 5.81
C ASP A 59 5.62 -24.86 4.82
N LEU A 60 4.96 -23.81 4.33
CA LEU A 60 5.61 -22.77 3.52
C LEU A 60 6.75 -22.08 4.28
N LEU A 61 6.55 -21.82 5.58
CA LEU A 61 7.59 -21.24 6.43
C LEU A 61 8.80 -22.18 6.55
N LYS A 62 8.58 -23.48 6.77
CA LYS A 62 9.68 -24.46 6.85
C LYS A 62 10.49 -24.49 5.57
N ASP A 63 9.82 -24.56 4.42
CA ASP A 63 10.47 -24.54 3.11
C ASP A 63 11.32 -23.26 2.96
N MET A 64 10.75 -22.11 3.33
CA MET A 64 11.47 -20.84 3.22
C MET A 64 12.67 -20.71 4.15
N LEU A 65 12.57 -21.20 5.38
CA LEU A 65 13.68 -21.20 6.32
C LEU A 65 14.81 -22.15 5.90
N ASN A 66 14.51 -23.19 5.13
CA ASN A 66 15.51 -24.12 4.61
C ASN A 66 16.18 -23.60 3.35
N ASP A 67 15.41 -23.01 2.44
CA ASP A 67 15.87 -22.66 1.10
C ASP A 67 16.48 -21.25 1.02
N GLU A 68 16.09 -20.32 1.89
CA GLU A 68 16.45 -18.90 1.77
C GLU A 68 17.18 -18.37 3.01
N LYS A 69 18.52 -18.46 2.95
CA LYS A 69 19.41 -18.05 4.04
C LYS A 69 19.15 -16.62 4.55
N SER A 70 18.99 -15.65 3.65
CA SER A 70 18.75 -14.26 4.05
C SER A 70 17.42 -14.08 4.77
N PHE A 71 16.37 -14.81 4.36
CA PHE A 71 15.10 -14.81 5.08
C PHE A 71 15.23 -15.47 6.45
N LYS A 72 15.95 -16.60 6.54
CA LYS A 72 16.22 -17.27 7.83
C LYS A 72 16.97 -16.36 8.80
N GLU A 73 18.05 -15.73 8.37
CA GLU A 73 18.83 -14.81 9.22
C GLU A 73 17.97 -13.65 9.73
N LEU A 74 17.13 -13.08 8.87
CA LEU A 74 16.19 -12.03 9.24
C LEU A 74 15.12 -12.53 10.20
N TYR A 75 14.56 -13.72 9.95
CA TYR A 75 13.57 -14.33 10.83
C TYR A 75 14.15 -14.61 12.21
N ASP A 76 15.35 -15.18 12.30
CA ASP A 76 16.04 -15.49 13.55
C ASP A 76 16.40 -14.21 14.33
N LYS A 77 16.84 -13.15 13.65
CA LYS A 77 17.05 -11.81 14.25
C LYS A 77 15.74 -11.25 14.82
N CYS A 78 14.67 -11.21 14.02
CA CYS A 78 13.37 -10.75 14.50
C CYS A 78 12.87 -11.60 15.68
N HIS A 79 13.08 -12.92 15.63
CA HIS A 79 12.60 -13.85 16.64
C HIS A 79 13.30 -13.68 17.98
N SER A 80 14.64 -13.65 17.95
CA SER A 80 15.49 -13.47 19.12
C SER A 80 15.33 -12.09 19.76
N SER A 81 15.19 -11.04 18.94
CA SER A 81 15.10 -9.69 19.46
C SER A 81 13.68 -9.33 19.95
N PHE A 82 12.60 -9.81 19.30
CA PHE A 82 11.28 -9.20 19.52
C PHE A 82 10.05 -10.12 19.49
N ILE A 83 10.05 -11.28 18.84
CA ILE A 83 8.87 -12.18 18.79
C ILE A 83 8.54 -12.80 20.17
N GLY A 84 9.54 -12.89 21.06
CA GLY A 84 9.35 -13.29 22.46
C GLY A 84 8.73 -12.20 23.34
N LEU A 85 8.79 -10.92 22.92
CA LEU A 85 8.46 -9.73 23.72
C LEU A 85 9.14 -9.68 25.09
N GLU A 86 10.23 -10.41 25.32
CA GLU A 86 10.87 -10.46 26.64
C GLU A 86 11.35 -9.07 27.08
N GLN A 87 12.04 -8.34 26.19
CA GLN A 87 12.48 -6.97 26.41
C GLN A 87 11.31 -5.96 26.45
N ALA A 88 10.28 -6.14 25.63
CA ALA A 88 9.11 -5.25 25.61
C ALA A 88 8.24 -5.44 26.87
N SER A 89 8.14 -6.65 27.41
CA SER A 89 7.29 -6.97 28.56
C SER A 89 7.76 -6.36 29.88
N ASN A 90 8.99 -5.84 29.94
CA ASN A 90 9.53 -5.12 31.08
C ASN A 90 10.24 -3.82 30.65
N LEU A 91 9.50 -2.92 30.01
CA LEU A 91 10.00 -1.66 29.44
C LEU A 91 10.80 -0.77 30.42
N LYS A 92 10.51 -0.86 31.73
CA LYS A 92 11.23 -0.09 32.78
C LYS A 92 12.68 -0.56 32.97
N ASP A 93 12.92 -1.87 32.91
CA ASP A 93 14.23 -2.48 33.20
C ASP A 93 14.92 -3.01 31.93
N SER A 94 14.33 -2.78 30.75
CA SER A 94 14.93 -3.24 29.49
C SER A 94 16.21 -2.47 29.18
N GLU A 95 17.21 -3.17 28.66
CA GLU A 95 18.38 -2.54 28.03
C GLU A 95 17.94 -1.52 26.96
N GLU A 96 18.82 -0.57 26.68
CA GLU A 96 18.58 0.43 25.65
C GLU A 96 18.50 -0.27 24.29
N ILE A 97 17.36 -0.15 23.63
CA ILE A 97 17.11 -0.80 22.34
C ILE A 97 17.93 -0.05 21.29
N ASN A 98 18.84 -0.74 20.59
CA ASN A 98 19.65 -0.14 19.54
C ASN A 98 18.77 0.20 18.31
N ILE A 99 18.43 1.48 18.16
CA ILE A 99 17.59 1.99 17.08
C ILE A 99 18.25 1.78 15.71
N ASP A 100 19.58 1.85 15.61
CA ASP A 100 20.25 1.75 14.32
C ASP A 100 20.29 0.29 13.83
N GLU A 101 20.43 -0.69 14.73
CA GLU A 101 20.23 -2.10 14.41
C GLU A 101 18.81 -2.39 13.91
N LEU A 102 17.79 -1.75 14.51
CA LEU A 102 16.40 -1.87 14.07
C LEU A 102 16.17 -1.27 12.69
N LYS A 103 16.79 -0.12 12.39
CA LYS A 103 16.71 0.51 11.07
C LYS A 103 17.36 -0.36 10.00
N GLU A 104 18.50 -0.98 10.31
CA GLU A 104 19.13 -1.95 9.39
C GLU A 104 18.27 -3.19 9.19
N LEU A 105 17.68 -3.74 10.26
CA LEU A 105 16.74 -4.84 10.14
C LEU A 105 15.52 -4.48 9.27
N ARG A 106 14.98 -3.27 9.44
CA ARG A 106 13.89 -2.74 8.60
C ARG A 106 14.34 -2.65 7.14
N ARG A 107 15.57 -2.20 6.87
CA ARG A 107 16.13 -2.09 5.52
C ARG A 107 16.18 -3.45 4.84
N ASP A 108 16.67 -4.47 5.55
CA ASP A 108 16.72 -5.85 5.06
C ASP A 108 15.30 -6.39 4.74
N ILE A 109 14.32 -6.11 5.61
CA ILE A 109 12.91 -6.46 5.38
C ILE A 109 12.38 -5.82 4.08
N VAL A 110 12.63 -4.52 3.88
CA VAL A 110 12.19 -3.81 2.68
C VAL A 110 12.82 -4.40 1.42
N LYS A 111 14.10 -4.77 1.45
CA LYS A 111 14.78 -5.40 0.31
C LYS A 111 14.15 -6.74 -0.08
N LEU A 112 13.85 -7.60 0.91
CA LEU A 112 13.14 -8.86 0.64
C LEU A 112 11.76 -8.62 0.00
N LEU A 113 10.99 -7.64 0.50
CA LEU A 113 9.69 -7.27 -0.06
C LEU A 113 9.78 -6.73 -1.49
N LYS A 114 10.80 -5.91 -1.79
CA LYS A 114 11.07 -5.41 -3.15
C LYS A 114 11.36 -6.57 -4.12
N GLY A 115 12.21 -7.52 -3.72
CA GLY A 115 12.50 -8.71 -4.53
C GLY A 115 11.24 -9.53 -4.85
N LEU A 116 10.43 -9.84 -3.82
CA LEU A 116 9.17 -10.56 -3.99
C LEU A 116 8.16 -9.80 -4.87
N SER A 117 8.03 -8.48 -4.68
CA SER A 117 7.15 -7.64 -5.49
C SER A 117 7.58 -7.61 -6.96
N ALA A 118 8.88 -7.57 -7.22
CA ALA A 118 9.44 -7.61 -8.57
C ALA A 118 9.16 -8.96 -9.27
N TYR A 119 9.31 -10.09 -8.57
CA TYR A 119 8.93 -11.41 -9.11
C TYR A 119 7.44 -11.50 -9.41
N SER A 120 6.59 -11.09 -8.46
CA SER A 120 5.14 -11.07 -8.62
C SER A 120 4.70 -10.19 -9.81
N THR A 121 5.37 -9.05 -10.00
CA THR A 121 5.11 -8.16 -11.14
C THR A 121 5.35 -8.88 -12.47
N GLU A 122 6.48 -9.57 -12.63
CA GLU A 122 6.81 -10.28 -13.87
C GLU A 122 5.90 -11.50 -14.12
N ILE A 123 5.58 -12.26 -13.07
CA ILE A 123 4.69 -13.44 -13.15
C ILE A 123 3.26 -13.01 -13.50
N SER A 124 2.78 -11.93 -12.89
CA SER A 124 1.40 -11.48 -13.08
C SER A 124 1.11 -11.00 -14.51
N TYR A 125 2.10 -10.50 -15.26
CA TYR A 125 1.91 -10.19 -16.68
C TYR A 125 1.56 -11.45 -17.48
N SER A 126 2.27 -12.54 -17.22
CA SER A 126 2.05 -13.81 -17.89
C SER A 126 0.73 -14.46 -17.46
N ASN A 127 0.36 -14.30 -16.19
CA ASN A 127 -0.96 -14.72 -15.70
C ASN A 127 -2.11 -13.98 -16.40
N GLU A 128 -2.02 -12.65 -16.51
CA GLU A 128 -3.04 -11.84 -17.19
C GLU A 128 -3.15 -12.18 -18.68
N ILE A 129 -2.02 -12.37 -19.39
CA ILE A 129 -2.06 -12.77 -20.80
C ILE A 129 -2.72 -14.14 -20.96
N ALA A 130 -2.36 -15.13 -20.12
CA ALA A 130 -2.97 -16.45 -20.16
C ALA A 130 -4.48 -16.38 -19.92
N LYS A 131 -4.91 -15.62 -18.91
CA LYS A 131 -6.32 -15.39 -18.58
C LYS A 131 -7.10 -14.77 -19.76
N ASP A 132 -6.57 -13.69 -20.33
CA ASP A 132 -7.20 -12.99 -21.46
C ASP A 132 -7.35 -13.93 -22.67
N MET A 133 -6.33 -14.77 -22.95
CA MET A 133 -6.39 -15.75 -24.04
C MET A 133 -7.38 -16.89 -23.79
N ILE A 134 -7.37 -17.49 -22.58
CA ILE A 134 -8.32 -18.55 -22.20
C ILE A 134 -9.76 -18.05 -22.37
N TYR A 135 -10.05 -16.84 -21.89
CA TYR A 135 -11.40 -16.29 -21.95
C TYR A 135 -11.83 -15.98 -23.39
N LYS A 136 -10.91 -15.46 -24.21
CA LYS A 136 -11.16 -15.27 -25.65
C LYS A 136 -11.48 -16.59 -26.35
N ASN A 137 -10.75 -17.66 -26.04
CA ASN A 137 -10.96 -18.97 -26.63
C ASN A 137 -12.27 -19.62 -26.19
N PHE A 138 -12.64 -19.46 -24.91
CA PHE A 138 -13.94 -19.87 -24.40
C PHE A 138 -15.09 -19.22 -25.18
N ILE A 139 -15.02 -17.90 -25.42
CA ILE A 139 -16.05 -17.18 -26.21
C ILE A 139 -16.10 -17.70 -27.65
N LYS A 140 -14.95 -17.97 -28.26
CA LYS A 140 -14.89 -18.53 -29.62
C LYS A 140 -15.60 -19.88 -29.73
N GLU A 141 -15.51 -20.71 -28.70
CA GLU A 141 -16.12 -22.04 -28.65
C GLU A 141 -17.59 -22.03 -28.22
N ASN A 142 -18.03 -21.00 -27.46
CA ASN A 142 -19.34 -20.95 -26.80
C ASN A 142 -20.18 -19.73 -27.20
N GLU A 143 -19.92 -19.13 -28.37
CA GLU A 143 -20.62 -17.93 -28.82
C GLU A 143 -22.14 -18.14 -28.88
N THR A 144 -22.91 -17.35 -28.12
CA THR A 144 -24.37 -17.42 -28.11
C THR A 144 -25.00 -16.44 -29.11
N ASP A 145 -26.26 -16.65 -29.49
CA ASP A 145 -26.99 -15.71 -30.35
C ASP A 145 -27.29 -14.36 -29.66
N LEU A 146 -27.24 -14.30 -28.33
CA LEU A 146 -27.31 -13.06 -27.54
C LEU A 146 -26.04 -12.22 -27.72
N ASP A 147 -24.87 -12.86 -27.81
CA ASP A 147 -23.59 -12.19 -28.07
C ASP A 147 -23.55 -11.56 -29.48
N LYS A 148 -24.34 -12.08 -30.42
CA LYS A 148 -24.39 -11.60 -31.81
C LYS A 148 -25.19 -10.30 -31.99
N ASN A 149 -26.06 -9.95 -31.04
CA ASN A 149 -27.01 -8.83 -31.15
C ASN A 149 -26.82 -7.75 -30.08
N LEU A 150 -25.57 -7.47 -29.70
CA LEU A 150 -25.24 -6.44 -28.70
C LEU A 150 -25.52 -5.02 -29.23
N ASP A 151 -26.38 -4.31 -28.51
CA ASP A 151 -26.67 -2.90 -28.75
C ASP A 151 -25.54 -2.05 -28.12
N TYR A 152 -24.56 -1.68 -28.94
CA TYR A 152 -23.41 -0.86 -28.53
C TYR A 152 -23.84 0.44 -27.85
N ARG A 153 -24.91 1.08 -28.34
CA ARG A 153 -25.39 2.34 -27.76
C ARG A 153 -25.87 2.11 -26.32
N LYS A 154 -26.62 1.03 -26.07
CA LYS A 154 -27.02 0.66 -24.70
C LYS A 154 -25.82 0.29 -23.84
N PHE A 155 -24.81 -0.37 -24.38
CA PHE A 155 -23.59 -0.68 -23.64
C PHE A 155 -22.85 0.59 -23.19
N TYR A 156 -22.56 1.52 -24.10
CA TYR A 156 -21.94 2.82 -23.78
C TYR A 156 -22.75 3.60 -22.74
N GLN A 157 -24.08 3.63 -22.87
CA GLN A 157 -24.96 4.26 -21.90
C GLN A 157 -24.90 3.59 -20.52
N SER A 158 -24.83 2.26 -20.49
CA SER A 158 -24.76 1.48 -19.24
C SER A 158 -23.44 1.71 -18.51
N VAL A 159 -22.32 1.79 -19.23
CA VAL A 159 -21.01 2.11 -18.66
C VAL A 159 -20.99 3.54 -18.12
N ASN A 160 -21.52 4.50 -18.88
CA ASN A 160 -21.63 5.88 -18.41
C ASN A 160 -22.47 5.98 -17.13
N ALA A 161 -23.66 5.37 -17.12
CA ALA A 161 -24.53 5.31 -15.96
C ALA A 161 -23.84 4.65 -14.76
N PHE A 162 -23.09 3.56 -14.97
CA PHE A 162 -22.34 2.89 -13.92
C PHE A 162 -21.27 3.79 -13.28
N ILE A 163 -20.51 4.56 -14.08
CA ILE A 163 -19.46 5.43 -13.54
C ILE A 163 -20.08 6.52 -12.66
N ILE A 164 -21.14 7.18 -13.14
CA ILE A 164 -21.78 8.30 -12.43
C ILE A 164 -22.65 7.85 -11.23
N GLU A 165 -23.02 6.57 -11.16
CA GLU A 165 -23.87 6.01 -10.10
C GLU A 165 -23.32 6.24 -8.68
N ASP A 166 -21.99 6.33 -8.54
CA ASP A 166 -21.32 6.54 -7.25
C ASP A 166 -20.14 7.50 -7.40
N PRO A 167 -20.33 8.79 -7.08
CA PRO A 167 -19.31 9.82 -7.23
C PRO A 167 -18.02 9.53 -6.46
N ASN A 168 -18.10 8.86 -5.31
CA ASN A 168 -16.94 8.56 -4.47
C ASN A 168 -16.06 7.46 -5.09
N MET A 169 -16.65 6.60 -5.92
CA MET A 169 -15.98 5.46 -6.54
C MET A 169 -15.56 5.72 -7.99
N ILE A 170 -15.78 6.92 -8.54
CA ILE A 170 -15.46 7.23 -9.95
C ILE A 170 -14.02 6.87 -10.30
N LYS A 171 -13.05 7.25 -9.44
CA LYS A 171 -11.64 6.95 -9.66
C LYS A 171 -11.37 5.45 -9.79
N ASN A 172 -11.91 4.66 -8.87
CA ASN A 172 -11.73 3.21 -8.84
C ASN A 172 -12.40 2.54 -10.05
N LYS A 173 -13.64 2.95 -10.38
CA LYS A 173 -14.36 2.43 -11.55
C LYS A 173 -13.61 2.74 -12.87
N VAL A 174 -13.08 3.96 -13.01
CA VAL A 174 -12.29 4.36 -14.19
C VAL A 174 -11.01 3.52 -14.28
N MET A 175 -10.29 3.34 -13.18
CA MET A 175 -9.11 2.47 -13.11
C MET A 175 -9.44 1.04 -13.51
N ASP A 176 -10.48 0.44 -12.93
CA ASP A 176 -10.85 -0.95 -13.17
C ASP A 176 -11.32 -1.16 -14.62
N ILE A 177 -12.12 -0.25 -15.19
CA ILE A 177 -12.50 -0.33 -16.60
C ILE A 177 -11.25 -0.20 -17.49
N THR A 178 -10.34 0.72 -17.17
CA THR A 178 -9.08 0.91 -17.93
C THR A 178 -8.19 -0.34 -17.89
N SER A 179 -8.23 -1.11 -16.80
CA SER A 179 -7.50 -2.38 -16.67
C SER A 179 -8.00 -3.49 -17.62
N ILE A 180 -9.25 -3.37 -18.08
CA ILE A 180 -9.89 -4.32 -19.01
C ILE A 180 -9.65 -3.88 -20.46
N LEU A 181 -9.72 -2.57 -20.73
CA LEU A 181 -9.66 -2.03 -22.09
C LEU A 181 -8.31 -2.32 -22.79
N PRO A 182 -8.33 -2.72 -24.07
CA PRO A 182 -7.10 -2.80 -24.85
C PRO A 182 -6.54 -1.40 -25.11
N VAL A 183 -5.21 -1.30 -25.11
CA VAL A 183 -4.51 -0.05 -25.47
C VAL A 183 -4.51 0.11 -26.99
N ARG A 184 -5.45 0.91 -27.51
CA ARG A 184 -5.62 1.21 -28.94
C ARG A 184 -5.39 2.68 -29.25
N VAL A 185 -4.28 3.22 -28.76
CA VAL A 185 -3.85 4.60 -29.02
C VAL A 185 -2.46 4.62 -29.64
N SER A 186 -2.12 5.71 -30.34
CA SER A 186 -0.75 5.89 -30.81
C SER A 186 0.22 5.96 -29.63
N LYS A 187 1.46 5.52 -29.86
CA LYS A 187 2.52 5.57 -28.84
C LYS A 187 2.73 6.96 -28.26
N GLN A 188 2.67 8.00 -29.11
CA GLN A 188 2.77 9.39 -28.67
C GLN A 188 1.60 9.77 -27.77
N LYS A 189 0.36 9.45 -28.16
CA LYS A 189 -0.83 9.75 -27.36
C LYS A 189 -0.78 9.04 -26.01
N TYR A 190 -0.32 7.79 -25.97
CA TYR A 190 -0.10 7.05 -24.73
C TYR A 190 0.88 7.79 -23.80
N TYR A 191 2.05 8.17 -24.30
CA TYR A 191 3.04 8.90 -23.49
C TYR A 191 2.54 10.26 -23.04
N ASP A 192 1.74 10.95 -23.86
CA ASP A 192 1.15 12.23 -23.50
C ASP A 192 0.15 12.07 -22.33
N ILE A 193 -0.69 11.04 -22.35
CA ILE A 193 -1.64 10.74 -21.26
C ILE A 193 -0.87 10.52 -19.95
N ILE A 194 0.11 9.62 -19.98
CA ILE A 194 0.93 9.26 -18.81
C ILE A 194 1.70 10.48 -18.28
N SER A 195 2.37 11.23 -19.16
CA SER A 195 3.17 12.39 -18.77
C SER A 195 2.33 13.48 -18.12
N LYS A 196 1.18 13.81 -18.72
CA LYS A 196 0.26 14.82 -18.18
C LYS A 196 -0.32 14.40 -16.83
N ALA A 197 -0.62 13.12 -16.64
CA ALA A 197 -1.09 12.60 -15.37
C ALA A 197 -0.04 12.77 -14.27
N PHE A 198 1.22 12.35 -14.50
CA PHE A 198 2.28 12.49 -13.52
C PHE A 198 2.60 13.95 -13.18
N ILE A 199 2.72 14.82 -14.19
CA ILE A 199 2.97 16.25 -13.97
C ILE A 199 1.85 16.86 -13.11
N ARG A 200 0.59 16.56 -13.43
CA ARG A 200 -0.56 17.05 -12.68
C ARG A 200 -0.53 16.57 -11.23
N ASN A 201 -0.32 15.28 -11.01
CA ASN A 201 -0.45 14.66 -9.69
C ASN A 201 0.73 14.96 -8.75
N LEU A 202 1.93 15.15 -9.30
CA LEU A 202 3.15 15.37 -8.52
C LEU A 202 3.53 16.85 -8.38
N SER A 203 2.85 17.77 -9.09
CA SER A 203 3.13 19.21 -9.04
C SER A 203 3.15 19.85 -7.65
N LYS A 204 2.40 19.28 -6.69
CA LYS A 204 2.36 19.74 -5.28
C LYS A 204 3.16 18.85 -4.33
N GLY A 205 3.76 17.79 -4.85
CA GLY A 205 4.60 16.89 -4.07
C GLY A 205 6.00 17.45 -3.91
N SER A 206 6.76 16.86 -3.00
CA SER A 206 8.17 17.18 -2.86
C SER A 206 9.03 16.44 -3.90
N LYS A 207 10.30 16.83 -4.00
CA LYS A 207 11.27 16.13 -4.86
C LYS A 207 11.40 14.66 -4.46
N LYS A 208 11.57 14.39 -3.15
CA LYS A 208 11.66 13.02 -2.62
C LYS A 208 10.42 12.19 -2.96
N ARG A 209 9.23 12.76 -2.76
CA ARG A 209 7.96 12.09 -3.12
C ARG A 209 7.90 11.77 -4.61
N THR A 210 8.34 12.71 -5.45
CA THR A 210 8.38 12.52 -6.91
C THR A 210 9.26 11.33 -7.28
N ASP A 211 10.47 11.25 -6.73
CA ASP A 211 11.41 10.15 -7.04
C ASP A 211 10.87 8.79 -6.58
N VAL A 212 10.29 8.73 -5.38
CA VAL A 212 9.68 7.51 -4.84
C VAL A 212 8.55 7.02 -5.72
N VAL A 213 7.61 7.91 -6.08
CA VAL A 213 6.46 7.56 -6.91
C VAL A 213 6.93 7.10 -8.29
N LEU A 214 7.81 7.86 -8.96
CA LEU A 214 8.25 7.51 -10.30
C LEU A 214 9.06 6.22 -10.33
N ASN A 215 9.91 5.96 -9.33
CA ASN A 215 10.64 4.69 -9.24
C ASN A 215 9.70 3.51 -9.01
N ARG A 216 8.66 3.65 -8.17
CA ARG A 216 7.63 2.62 -8.02
C ARG A 216 6.97 2.27 -9.36
N TYR A 217 6.64 3.26 -10.18
CA TYR A 217 6.07 3.00 -11.51
C TYR A 217 7.07 2.35 -12.49
N LYS A 218 8.38 2.61 -12.36
CA LYS A 218 9.40 1.86 -13.13
C LYS A 218 9.40 0.39 -12.76
N THR A 219 9.39 0.07 -11.46
CA THR A 219 9.35 -1.31 -10.96
C THR A 219 8.05 -2.01 -11.33
N LEU A 220 6.90 -1.33 -11.20
CA LEU A 220 5.62 -1.86 -11.66
C LEU A 220 5.66 -2.15 -13.16
N PHE A 221 6.27 -1.29 -13.97
CA PHE A 221 6.37 -1.49 -15.42
C PHE A 221 7.31 -2.64 -15.81
N ASN A 222 8.47 -2.73 -15.16
CA ASN A 222 9.45 -3.78 -15.37
C ASN A 222 10.11 -4.15 -14.03
N GLY A 223 9.61 -5.22 -13.41
CA GLY A 223 10.11 -5.70 -12.13
C GLY A 223 11.55 -6.20 -12.22
N SER A 224 11.97 -6.67 -13.39
CA SER A 224 13.35 -7.18 -13.57
C SER A 224 14.45 -6.12 -13.48
N LEU A 225 14.08 -4.84 -13.40
CA LEU A 225 15.01 -3.72 -13.21
C LEU A 225 15.06 -3.21 -11.77
N GLU A 226 14.34 -3.85 -10.85
CA GLU A 226 14.51 -3.61 -9.42
C GLU A 226 15.89 -4.07 -8.97
N ALA A 227 16.54 -3.31 -8.07
CA ALA A 227 17.90 -3.61 -7.63
C ALA A 227 18.00 -4.98 -6.94
N GLU A 228 16.94 -5.37 -6.24
CA GLU A 228 16.85 -6.62 -5.48
C GLU A 228 16.45 -7.84 -6.35
N TYR A 229 16.22 -7.64 -7.65
CA TYR A 229 15.78 -8.70 -8.55
C TYR A 229 16.88 -9.73 -8.80
N GLY A 230 16.62 -10.98 -8.43
CA GLY A 230 17.54 -12.11 -8.56
C GLY A 230 18.49 -12.31 -7.36
N LEU A 231 18.40 -11.47 -6.32
CA LEU A 231 19.26 -11.58 -5.13
C LEU A 231 18.71 -12.54 -4.07
N TYR A 232 17.38 -12.67 -3.99
CA TYR A 232 16.68 -13.46 -2.98
C TYR A 232 15.62 -14.37 -3.62
N PHE A 233 15.16 -15.40 -2.91
CA PHE A 233 14.06 -16.27 -3.34
C PHE A 233 14.28 -16.90 -4.70
N SER A 234 15.31 -17.75 -4.81
CA SER A 234 15.75 -18.37 -6.06
C SER A 234 14.63 -19.13 -6.79
N LYS A 235 13.73 -19.78 -6.05
CA LYS A 235 12.50 -20.41 -6.56
C LYS A 235 11.65 -19.42 -7.35
N TYR A 236 11.32 -18.27 -6.75
CA TYR A 236 10.45 -17.26 -7.36
C TYR A 236 11.14 -16.49 -8.49
N PHE A 237 12.45 -16.27 -8.38
CA PHE A 237 13.25 -15.74 -9.48
C PHE A 237 13.16 -16.63 -10.73
N ARG A 238 13.34 -17.95 -10.59
CA ARG A 238 13.23 -18.90 -11.72
C ARG A 238 11.83 -18.87 -12.34
N LYS A 239 10.77 -18.89 -11.51
CA LYS A 239 9.39 -18.76 -11.97
C LYS A 239 9.14 -17.45 -12.72
N ALA A 240 9.70 -16.34 -12.26
CA ALA A 240 9.61 -15.06 -12.95
C ALA A 240 10.37 -15.06 -14.29
N GLN A 241 11.52 -15.73 -14.39
CA GLN A 241 12.26 -15.89 -15.65
C GLN A 241 11.50 -16.77 -16.65
N GLU A 242 10.97 -17.90 -16.19
CA GLU A 242 10.12 -18.79 -16.99
C GLU A 242 8.91 -18.03 -17.54
N ALA A 243 8.19 -17.31 -16.67
CA ALA A 243 7.04 -16.49 -17.05
C ALA A 243 7.36 -15.48 -18.17
N ARG A 244 8.53 -14.83 -18.13
CA ARG A 244 8.96 -13.84 -19.14
C ARG A 244 9.28 -14.46 -20.51
N GLN A 245 9.62 -15.74 -20.56
CA GLN A 245 10.05 -16.43 -21.77
C GLN A 245 8.92 -17.17 -22.51
N ILE A 246 7.70 -17.15 -21.96
CA ILE A 246 6.54 -17.84 -22.53
C ILE A 246 6.20 -17.28 -23.92
N GLN A 247 6.05 -18.18 -24.89
CA GLN A 247 5.57 -17.88 -26.25
C GLN A 247 4.07 -18.16 -26.37
N PHE A 248 3.26 -17.22 -25.88
CA PHE A 248 1.80 -17.35 -25.82
C PHE A 248 1.13 -17.62 -27.17
N GLU A 249 1.70 -17.10 -28.26
CA GLU A 249 1.12 -17.25 -29.61
C GLU A 249 1.16 -18.70 -30.12
N LYS A 250 1.95 -19.58 -29.49
CA LYS A 250 2.08 -21.00 -29.85
C LYS A 250 1.44 -21.95 -28.83
N ALA A 251 0.93 -21.43 -27.72
CA ALA A 251 0.40 -22.24 -26.64
C ALA A 251 -1.00 -22.81 -26.99
N SER A 252 -1.20 -24.09 -26.69
CA SER A 252 -2.50 -24.76 -26.72
C SER A 252 -3.41 -24.30 -25.57
N GLN A 253 -4.71 -24.68 -25.60
CA GLN A 253 -5.63 -24.33 -24.50
C GLN A 253 -5.18 -24.93 -23.17
N GLU A 254 -4.73 -26.18 -23.20
CA GLU A 254 -4.23 -26.90 -22.04
C GLU A 254 -2.99 -26.22 -21.47
N GLU A 255 -2.02 -25.87 -22.33
CA GLU A 255 -0.81 -25.14 -21.92
C GLU A 255 -1.15 -23.77 -21.32
N LEU A 256 -2.10 -23.03 -21.91
CA LEU A 256 -2.54 -21.74 -21.35
C LEU A 256 -3.13 -21.90 -19.94
N LYS A 257 -3.94 -22.95 -19.71
CA LYS A 257 -4.51 -23.25 -18.39
C LYS A 257 -3.43 -23.63 -17.38
N GLU A 258 -2.43 -24.42 -17.79
CA GLU A 258 -1.28 -24.77 -16.96
C GLU A 258 -0.48 -23.52 -16.57
N ILE A 259 -0.17 -22.65 -17.54
CA ILE A 259 0.50 -21.36 -17.29
C ILE A 259 -0.31 -20.52 -16.31
N TYR A 260 -1.61 -20.38 -16.53
CA TYR A 260 -2.48 -19.59 -15.64
C TYR A 260 -2.45 -20.13 -14.21
N ASN A 261 -2.62 -21.44 -14.02
CA ASN A 261 -2.64 -22.05 -12.70
C ASN A 261 -1.28 -21.97 -12.00
N ASP A 262 -0.17 -22.25 -12.69
CA ASP A 262 1.18 -22.19 -12.13
C ASP A 262 1.54 -20.77 -11.70
N THR A 263 1.28 -19.78 -12.57
CA THR A 263 1.52 -18.37 -12.27
C THR A 263 0.61 -17.86 -11.14
N PHE A 264 -0.67 -18.25 -11.12
CA PHE A 264 -1.61 -17.89 -10.04
C PHE A 264 -1.17 -18.45 -8.69
N ASN A 265 -0.83 -19.74 -8.64
CA ASN A 265 -0.37 -20.40 -7.42
C ASN A 265 0.93 -19.77 -6.92
N THR A 266 1.89 -19.51 -7.82
CA THR A 266 3.15 -18.86 -7.47
C THR A 266 2.94 -17.46 -6.90
N MET A 267 2.04 -16.65 -7.49
CA MET A 267 1.70 -15.33 -6.93
C MET A 267 1.03 -15.43 -5.57
N SER A 268 0.16 -16.44 -5.37
CA SER A 268 -0.50 -16.70 -4.08
C SER A 268 0.53 -17.04 -2.99
N GLU A 269 1.50 -17.90 -3.31
CA GLU A 269 2.63 -18.19 -2.41
C GLU A 269 3.46 -16.93 -2.10
N ILE A 270 3.85 -16.16 -3.12
CA ILE A 270 4.60 -14.90 -2.93
C ILE A 270 3.83 -13.94 -2.01
N ASN A 271 2.51 -13.84 -2.15
CA ASN A 271 1.68 -12.98 -1.31
C ASN A 271 1.69 -13.46 0.16
N LYS A 272 1.63 -14.76 0.41
CA LYS A 272 1.72 -15.33 1.76
C LYS A 272 3.06 -15.04 2.41
N VAL A 273 4.17 -15.28 1.69
CA VAL A 273 5.52 -14.98 2.17
C VAL A 273 5.68 -13.48 2.42
N SER A 274 5.21 -12.65 1.49
CA SER A 274 5.22 -11.19 1.62
C SER A 274 4.44 -10.71 2.84
N ASN A 275 3.31 -11.36 3.18
CA ASN A 275 2.52 -11.01 4.35
C ASN A 275 3.28 -11.28 5.66
N ILE A 276 3.97 -12.42 5.75
CA ILE A 276 4.82 -12.75 6.91
C ILE A 276 5.93 -11.71 7.07
N ILE A 277 6.68 -11.43 6.00
CA ILE A 277 7.79 -10.47 6.02
C ILE A 277 7.30 -9.05 6.35
N ARG A 278 6.14 -8.66 5.79
CA ARG A 278 5.52 -7.35 6.06
C ARG A 278 5.12 -7.21 7.52
N GLU A 279 4.51 -8.24 8.12
CA GLU A 279 4.12 -8.20 9.52
C GLU A 279 5.34 -8.09 10.44
N LEU A 280 6.46 -8.77 10.12
CA LEU A 280 7.74 -8.57 10.81
C LEU A 280 8.20 -7.10 10.71
N GLY A 281 8.11 -6.48 9.53
CA GLY A 281 8.48 -5.07 9.34
C GLY A 281 7.60 -4.09 10.10
N VAL A 282 6.28 -4.34 10.17
CA VAL A 282 5.36 -3.54 10.98
C VAL A 282 5.72 -3.62 12.45
N ILE A 283 6.04 -4.82 12.96
CA ILE A 283 6.53 -5.03 14.33
C ILE A 283 7.81 -4.23 14.57
N VAL A 284 8.80 -4.31 13.67
CA VAL A 284 10.05 -3.53 13.75
C VAL A 284 9.78 -2.02 13.80
N ASN A 285 8.89 -1.50 12.94
CA ASN A 285 8.50 -0.08 12.97
C ASN A 285 7.90 0.33 14.32
N ARG A 286 7.06 -0.53 14.95
CA ARG A 286 6.51 -0.26 16.28
C ARG A 286 7.60 -0.22 17.34
N ILE A 287 8.57 -1.11 17.27
CA ILE A 287 9.66 -1.15 18.25
C ILE A 287 10.56 0.09 18.10
N ILE A 288 10.85 0.53 16.87
CA ILE A 288 11.57 1.79 16.63
C ILE A 288 10.82 2.95 17.30
N ALA A 289 9.51 3.05 17.09
CA ALA A 289 8.69 4.11 17.72
C ALA A 289 8.70 4.02 19.26
N ILE A 290 8.60 2.82 19.83
CA ILE A 290 8.68 2.59 21.27
C ILE A 290 10.05 3.01 21.82
N ALA A 291 11.14 2.64 21.13
CA ALA A 291 12.49 3.01 21.53
C ALA A 291 12.69 4.54 21.52
N MET A 292 12.21 5.22 20.47
CA MET A 292 12.27 6.69 20.34
C MET A 292 11.44 7.45 21.39
N LEU A 293 10.41 6.79 21.93
CA LEU A 293 9.42 7.38 22.85
C LEU A 293 9.44 6.75 24.25
N LYS A 294 10.49 6.00 24.59
CA LYS A 294 10.58 5.25 25.86
C LYS A 294 10.25 6.13 27.07
N GLU A 295 10.87 7.31 27.16
CA GLU A 295 10.64 8.25 28.27
C GLU A 295 9.18 8.75 28.34
N SER A 296 8.60 9.14 27.19
CA SER A 296 7.21 9.58 27.11
C SER A 296 6.24 8.47 27.52
N ILE A 297 6.50 7.23 27.07
CA ILE A 297 5.71 6.06 27.46
C ILE A 297 5.79 5.84 28.97
N LEU A 298 6.99 5.80 29.54
CA LEU A 298 7.20 5.54 30.96
C LEU A 298 6.53 6.57 31.87
N SER A 299 6.38 7.81 31.40
CA SER A 299 5.70 8.87 32.15
C SER A 299 4.19 8.64 32.31
N GLU A 300 3.54 7.92 31.39
CA GLU A 300 2.08 7.72 31.39
C GLU A 300 1.66 6.24 31.53
N ILE A 301 2.61 5.29 31.54
CA ILE A 301 2.31 3.85 31.52
C ILE A 301 1.47 3.38 32.72
N GLU A 302 1.58 4.05 33.87
CA GLU A 302 0.86 3.72 35.11
C GLU A 302 -0.62 4.16 35.08
N GLU A 303 -1.00 5.07 34.17
CA GLU A 303 -2.39 5.48 33.98
C GLU A 303 -3.27 4.37 33.37
N TYR A 304 -2.64 3.33 32.82
CA TYR A 304 -3.30 2.26 32.07
C TYR A 304 -3.06 0.87 32.68
N PRO A 305 -4.03 -0.05 32.60
CA PRO A 305 -3.88 -1.42 33.10
C PRO A 305 -3.00 -2.32 32.20
N ILE A 306 -1.83 -1.82 31.80
CA ILE A 306 -0.86 -2.51 30.93
C ILE A 306 -0.42 -3.86 31.50
N ASN A 307 -0.26 -3.96 32.82
CA ASN A 307 0.11 -5.21 33.50
C ASN A 307 -0.88 -6.36 33.24
N SER A 308 -2.16 -6.04 33.01
CA SER A 308 -3.18 -7.04 32.65
C SER A 308 -2.95 -7.60 31.25
N LEU A 309 -2.59 -6.76 30.29
CA LEU A 309 -2.23 -7.16 28.93
C LEU A 309 -0.96 -8.00 28.92
N VAL A 310 0.10 -7.55 29.63
CA VAL A 310 1.37 -8.28 29.76
C VAL A 310 1.14 -9.65 30.41
N SER A 311 0.35 -9.71 31.49
CA SER A 311 0.00 -10.98 32.14
C SER A 311 -0.74 -11.92 31.20
N SER A 312 -1.70 -11.40 30.44
CA SER A 312 -2.46 -12.19 29.47
C SER A 312 -1.57 -12.72 28.35
N TRP A 313 -0.62 -11.90 27.89
CA TRP A 313 0.39 -12.30 26.91
C TRP A 313 1.28 -13.43 27.43
N LYS A 314 1.80 -13.30 28.65
CA LYS A 314 2.59 -14.35 29.32
C LYS A 314 1.82 -15.67 29.46
N SER A 315 0.51 -15.59 29.75
CA SER A 315 -0.37 -16.77 29.77
C SER A 315 -0.59 -17.35 28.37
N TYR A 316 -0.75 -16.52 27.35
CA TYR A 316 -0.92 -16.95 25.96
C TYR A 316 0.31 -17.67 25.39
N ILE A 317 1.52 -17.21 25.72
CA ILE A 317 2.76 -17.92 25.33
C ILE A 317 2.79 -19.35 25.88
N LYS A 318 2.25 -19.56 27.09
CA LYS A 318 2.22 -20.88 27.74
C LYS A 318 1.06 -21.76 27.28
N ASP A 319 -0.07 -21.15 26.94
CA ASP A 319 -1.30 -21.84 26.55
C ASP A 319 -2.10 -20.99 25.55
N GLU A 320 -2.16 -21.47 24.30
CA GLU A 320 -2.81 -20.79 23.18
C GLU A 320 -4.31 -20.51 23.42
N ASN A 321 -4.97 -21.25 24.31
CA ASN A 321 -6.38 -21.02 24.65
C ASN A 321 -6.60 -19.63 25.29
N ASN A 322 -5.54 -18.98 25.78
CA ASN A 322 -5.61 -17.63 26.33
C ASN A 322 -5.54 -16.52 25.26
N ARG A 323 -5.52 -16.86 23.96
CA ARG A 323 -5.50 -15.87 22.85
C ARG A 323 -6.62 -14.83 22.98
N SER A 324 -7.84 -15.25 23.31
CA SER A 324 -8.99 -14.36 23.44
C SER A 324 -8.79 -13.30 24.53
N LYS A 325 -8.16 -13.66 25.66
CA LYS A 325 -7.86 -12.73 26.76
C LYS A 325 -6.89 -11.62 26.34
N VAL A 326 -5.86 -11.96 25.55
CA VAL A 326 -4.93 -10.96 25.00
C VAL A 326 -5.67 -9.99 24.10
N ILE A 327 -6.48 -10.50 23.17
CA ILE A 327 -7.24 -9.67 22.22
C ILE A 327 -8.25 -8.78 22.95
N GLU A 328 -8.95 -9.30 23.97
CA GLU A 328 -9.92 -8.52 24.74
C GLU A 328 -9.25 -7.40 25.53
N ASN A 329 -8.15 -7.68 26.22
CA ASN A 329 -7.39 -6.67 26.96
C ASN A 329 -6.76 -5.63 26.05
N TYR A 330 -6.23 -6.06 24.89
CA TYR A 330 -5.75 -5.16 23.84
C TYR A 330 -6.86 -4.21 23.38
N LYS A 331 -8.03 -4.73 23.02
CA LYS A 331 -9.15 -3.91 22.52
C LYS A 331 -9.58 -2.85 23.53
N LYS A 332 -9.78 -3.24 24.80
CA LYS A 332 -10.17 -2.30 25.86
C LYS A 332 -9.14 -1.18 26.05
N LEU A 333 -7.86 -1.52 26.07
CA LEU A 333 -6.77 -0.54 26.19
C LEU A 333 -6.69 0.38 24.97
N PHE A 334 -6.75 -0.21 23.78
CA PHE A 334 -6.64 0.52 22.53
C PHE A 334 -7.81 1.49 22.31
N GLU A 335 -9.03 1.11 22.67
CA GLU A 335 -10.20 2.00 22.63
C GLU A 335 -10.04 3.22 23.56
N ALA A 336 -9.51 3.01 24.77
CA ALA A 336 -9.23 4.10 25.71
C ALA A 336 -8.14 5.05 25.18
N LEU A 337 -7.06 4.50 24.62
CA LEU A 337 -5.97 5.25 24.02
C LEU A 337 -6.40 6.01 22.75
N ASP A 338 -7.17 5.37 21.86
CA ASP A 338 -7.69 5.98 20.63
C ASP A 338 -8.60 7.18 20.94
N LYS A 339 -9.43 7.06 21.99
CA LYS A 339 -10.23 8.19 22.48
C LYS A 339 -9.35 9.35 22.94
N LYS A 340 -8.36 9.11 23.81
CA LYS A 340 -7.44 10.15 24.30
C LYS A 340 -6.61 10.77 23.16
N PHE A 341 -6.17 9.96 22.20
CA PHE A 341 -5.45 10.41 21.01
C PHE A 341 -6.32 11.34 20.15
N LYS A 342 -7.58 10.98 19.87
CA LYS A 342 -8.52 11.83 19.12
C LYS A 342 -8.78 13.16 19.81
N GLU A 343 -9.02 13.14 21.11
CA GLU A 343 -9.23 14.35 21.92
C GLU A 343 -8.00 15.27 21.88
N THR A 344 -6.81 14.68 22.07
CA THR A 344 -5.52 15.41 22.02
C THR A 344 -5.26 16.01 20.64
N ASN A 345 -5.53 15.27 19.56
CA ASN A 345 -5.34 15.75 18.20
C ASN A 345 -6.29 16.91 17.85
N ILE A 346 -7.57 16.82 18.26
CA ILE A 346 -8.54 17.93 18.08
C ILE A 346 -8.05 19.18 18.83
N LYS A 347 -7.56 19.01 20.07
CA LYS A 347 -7.01 20.13 20.86
C LYS A 347 -5.79 20.75 20.16
N LEU A 348 -4.84 19.92 19.70
CA LEU A 348 -3.63 20.38 19.03
C LEU A 348 -3.94 21.13 17.73
N GLN A 349 -4.89 20.64 16.93
CA GLN A 349 -5.34 21.30 15.70
C GLN A 349 -5.93 22.68 15.99
N LYS A 350 -6.80 22.80 17.01
CA LYS A 350 -7.39 24.08 17.41
C LYS A 350 -6.31 25.08 17.86
N LEU A 351 -5.38 24.65 18.71
CA LEU A 351 -4.28 25.48 19.19
C LEU A 351 -3.35 25.94 18.05
N THR A 352 -2.99 25.03 17.15
CA THR A 352 -2.10 25.32 16.01
C THR A 352 -2.75 26.27 15.02
N LEU A 353 -4.05 26.09 14.73
CA LEU A 353 -4.82 26.99 13.87
C LEU A 353 -4.90 28.39 14.46
N GLU A 354 -5.15 28.51 15.76
CA GLU A 354 -5.16 29.78 16.45
C GLU A 354 -3.78 30.48 16.41
N ASN A 355 -2.71 29.72 16.63
CA ASN A 355 -1.34 30.24 16.53
C ASN A 355 -1.01 30.75 15.11
N PHE A 356 -1.46 30.02 14.09
CA PHE A 356 -1.35 30.43 12.69
C PHE A 356 -2.15 31.71 12.39
N ASN A 357 -3.40 31.80 12.88
CA ASN A 357 -4.24 32.99 12.70
C ASN A 357 -3.61 34.25 13.32
N ARG A 358 -2.92 34.10 14.45
CA ARG A 358 -2.17 35.18 15.11
C ARG A 358 -0.84 35.53 14.44
N LYS A 359 -0.39 34.74 13.45
CA LYS A 359 0.93 34.85 12.81
C LYS A 359 2.08 34.80 13.82
N ASN A 360 1.88 34.05 14.90
CA ASN A 360 2.90 33.84 15.91
C ASN A 360 4.03 32.98 15.33
N LYS A 361 5.26 33.30 15.68
CA LYS A 361 6.41 32.45 15.34
C LYS A 361 6.46 31.27 16.30
N ILE A 362 6.71 30.09 15.75
CA ILE A 362 7.06 28.89 16.51
C ILE A 362 8.58 28.94 16.70
N ASP A 363 9.05 28.74 17.94
CA ASP A 363 10.48 28.63 18.21
C ASP A 363 11.07 27.31 17.69
N ASP A 364 12.39 27.27 17.52
CA ASP A 364 13.07 26.12 16.94
C ASP A 364 12.92 24.84 17.78
N ASN A 365 12.78 24.96 19.11
CA ASN A 365 12.61 23.82 20.00
C ASN A 365 11.23 23.16 19.82
N LEU A 366 10.17 23.95 19.76
CA LEU A 366 8.83 23.45 19.47
C LEU A 366 8.74 22.89 18.04
N LYS A 367 9.44 23.51 17.08
CA LYS A 367 9.55 22.97 15.72
C LYS A 367 10.20 21.59 15.72
N GLU A 368 11.32 21.40 16.43
CA GLU A 368 11.97 20.10 16.57
C GLU A 368 11.07 19.05 17.25
N GLU A 369 10.34 19.43 18.30
CA GLU A 369 9.39 18.52 18.96
C GLU A 369 8.25 18.07 18.02
N LEU A 370 7.72 18.99 17.18
CA LEU A 370 6.69 18.66 16.18
C LEU A 370 7.25 17.77 15.05
N LEU A 371 8.48 18.04 14.60
CA LEU A 371 9.16 17.21 13.61
C LEU A 371 9.42 15.79 14.14
N LYS A 372 9.77 15.66 15.43
CA LYS A 372 9.90 14.36 16.10
C LYS A 372 8.56 13.60 16.08
N THR A 373 7.45 14.27 16.37
CA THR A 373 6.11 13.66 16.31
C THR A 373 5.79 13.15 14.90
N GLN A 374 6.01 13.97 13.87
CA GLN A 374 5.80 13.55 12.49
C GLN A 374 6.68 12.36 12.11
N TYR A 375 7.95 12.40 12.49
CA TYR A 375 8.91 11.35 12.17
C TYR A 375 8.54 9.99 12.80
N VAL A 376 8.06 9.98 14.05
CA VAL A 376 7.55 8.74 14.68
C VAL A 376 6.26 8.27 13.99
N LEU A 377 5.35 9.19 13.65
CA LEU A 377 4.13 8.85 12.91
C LEU A 377 4.44 8.24 11.54
N ASP A 378 5.50 8.68 10.86
CA ASP A 378 5.92 8.12 9.58
C ASP A 378 6.29 6.62 9.73
N TYR A 379 6.97 6.22 10.81
CA TYR A 379 7.20 4.80 11.13
C TYR A 379 5.90 4.05 11.43
N ILE A 380 5.01 4.63 12.22
CA ILE A 380 3.80 3.95 12.66
C ILE A 380 2.82 3.73 11.50
N ASN A 381 2.72 4.70 10.59
CA ASN A 381 1.83 4.67 9.45
C ASN A 381 2.37 3.90 8.25
N ASP A 382 3.67 3.57 8.24
CA ASP A 382 4.28 2.80 7.16
C ASP A 382 4.02 1.29 7.29
N TYR A 383 2.80 0.87 6.95
CA TYR A 383 2.44 -0.55 6.81
C TYR A 383 2.88 -1.15 5.47
N ALA A 384 3.14 -0.28 4.49
CA ALA A 384 3.47 -0.67 3.12
C ALA A 384 4.96 -1.00 2.95
N LEU A 385 5.84 -0.46 3.80
CA LEU A 385 7.28 -0.69 3.82
C LEU A 385 7.91 -0.40 2.44
N GLU A 386 7.52 0.73 1.83
CA GLU A 386 7.90 1.05 0.45
C GLU A 386 9.33 1.63 0.34
N GLN A 387 9.82 2.26 1.41
CA GLN A 387 11.15 2.89 1.45
C GLN A 387 12.05 2.20 2.47
N GLU A 388 13.31 1.99 2.09
CA GLU A 388 14.35 1.40 2.97
C GLU A 388 14.64 2.26 4.19
N GLU A 389 14.58 3.58 4.04
CA GLU A 389 14.77 4.54 5.11
C GLU A 389 13.60 5.51 5.16
N ILE A 390 13.10 5.75 6.37
CA ILE A 390 12.23 6.89 6.64
C ILE A 390 13.18 8.03 7.00
N LEU A 391 13.15 9.09 6.22
CA LEU A 391 13.91 10.30 6.55
C LEU A 391 12.98 11.23 7.33
N PRO A 392 13.51 12.03 8.27
CA PRO A 392 12.75 13.10 8.88
C PRO A 392 12.07 13.94 7.81
N SER A 393 10.80 14.26 8.04
CA SER A 393 10.06 15.16 7.17
C SER A 393 10.71 16.54 7.22
N ASP A 394 11.50 16.90 6.23
CA ASP A 394 11.76 18.31 5.96
C ASP A 394 10.47 18.90 5.39
N TYR A 395 10.18 20.16 5.74
CA TYR A 395 9.21 20.95 4.97
C TYR A 395 9.83 21.19 3.58
N GLU A 396 9.91 20.15 2.75
CA GLU A 396 10.43 20.25 1.40
C GLU A 396 9.47 21.12 0.60
N ASP A 397 10.02 22.15 -0.04
CA ASP A 397 9.28 22.95 -1.00
C ASP A 397 8.65 22.06 -2.09
N ALA A 398 7.57 22.57 -2.68
CA ALA A 398 6.97 21.93 -3.85
C ALA A 398 8.06 21.67 -4.90
N VAL A 399 8.00 20.50 -5.53
CA VAL A 399 8.97 20.10 -6.56
C VAL A 399 9.03 21.16 -7.66
N ASP A 400 10.26 21.55 -8.00
CA ASP A 400 10.47 22.48 -9.10
C ASP A 400 9.90 21.92 -10.41
N LYS A 401 9.28 22.78 -11.20
CA LYS A 401 8.58 22.39 -12.42
C LYS A 401 9.55 21.77 -13.44
N GLU A 402 10.75 22.33 -13.60
CA GLU A 402 11.73 21.81 -14.55
C GLU A 402 12.24 20.44 -14.11
N TYR A 403 12.50 20.26 -12.82
CA TYR A 403 12.86 18.96 -12.28
C TYR A 403 11.76 17.92 -12.52
N LEU A 404 10.50 18.26 -12.23
CA LEU A 404 9.37 17.35 -12.42
C LEU A 404 9.21 16.94 -13.89
N GLU A 405 9.29 17.89 -14.82
CA GLU A 405 9.22 17.62 -16.26
C GLU A 405 10.36 16.70 -16.72
N GLN A 406 11.58 16.91 -16.23
CA GLN A 406 12.73 16.05 -16.53
C GLN A 406 12.57 14.63 -15.94
N ALA A 407 12.09 14.52 -14.70
CA ALA A 407 11.87 13.24 -14.05
C ALA A 407 10.79 12.41 -14.76
N VAL A 408 9.69 13.05 -15.16
CA VAL A 408 8.63 12.42 -15.97
C VAL A 408 9.15 12.01 -17.35
N LYS A 409 9.94 12.87 -18.02
CA LYS A 409 10.58 12.53 -19.29
C LYS A 409 11.52 11.31 -19.15
N SER A 410 12.25 11.22 -18.04
CA SER A 410 13.11 10.07 -17.73
C SER A 410 12.30 8.77 -17.58
N LEU A 411 11.13 8.83 -16.92
CA LEU A 411 10.19 7.69 -16.85
C LEU A 411 9.70 7.27 -18.24
N ILE A 412 9.30 8.21 -19.10
CA ILE A 412 8.86 7.90 -20.46
C ILE A 412 9.98 7.27 -21.30
N GLN A 413 11.20 7.79 -21.20
CA GLN A 413 12.35 7.20 -21.87
C GLN A 413 12.67 5.80 -21.36
N PHE A 414 12.54 5.57 -20.04
CA PHE A 414 12.68 4.25 -19.46
C PHE A 414 11.65 3.28 -20.06
N ILE A 415 10.37 3.67 -20.12
CA ILE A 415 9.31 2.86 -20.72
C ILE A 415 9.63 2.58 -22.19
N ASP A 416 10.00 3.60 -22.98
CA ASP A 416 10.33 3.48 -24.40
C ASP A 416 11.45 2.47 -24.68
N ARG A 417 12.51 2.49 -23.87
CA ARG A 417 13.64 1.55 -24.02
C ARG A 417 13.18 0.12 -23.72
N ASN A 418 12.43 -0.07 -22.64
CA ASN A 418 12.04 -1.39 -22.17
C ASN A 418 11.02 -2.10 -23.06
N ILE A 419 10.18 -1.38 -23.79
CA ILE A 419 9.18 -2.02 -24.67
C ILE A 419 9.73 -2.51 -26.02
N LYS A 420 10.95 -2.13 -26.41
CA LYS A 420 11.48 -2.39 -27.76
C LYS A 420 11.71 -3.88 -28.01
N ASP A 421 12.18 -4.60 -27.00
CA ASP A 421 12.55 -6.01 -27.11
C ASP A 421 11.46 -6.97 -26.61
N MET A 422 10.28 -6.43 -26.27
CA MET A 422 9.16 -7.21 -25.74
C MET A 422 8.23 -7.70 -26.87
N SER A 423 7.62 -8.88 -26.66
CA SER A 423 6.53 -9.35 -27.54
C SER A 423 5.34 -8.37 -27.53
N ASN A 424 4.49 -8.47 -28.54
CA ASN A 424 3.30 -7.61 -28.65
C ASN A 424 2.35 -7.78 -27.45
N SER A 425 2.15 -9.02 -26.99
CA SER A 425 1.34 -9.37 -25.83
C SER A 425 1.90 -8.73 -24.56
N GLN A 426 3.19 -8.92 -24.28
CA GLN A 426 3.90 -8.36 -23.13
C GLN A 426 3.88 -6.82 -23.12
N ARG A 427 4.15 -6.19 -24.26
CA ARG A 427 4.11 -4.73 -24.38
C ARG A 427 2.71 -4.16 -24.10
N ARG A 428 1.67 -4.77 -24.68
CA ARG A 428 0.28 -4.30 -24.50
C ARG A 428 -0.19 -4.46 -23.06
N ILE A 429 0.09 -5.59 -22.41
CA ILE A 429 -0.35 -5.83 -21.03
C ILE A 429 0.33 -4.88 -20.05
N ARG A 430 1.64 -4.61 -20.22
CA ARG A 430 2.39 -3.64 -19.41
C ARG A 430 1.88 -2.22 -19.59
N MET A 431 1.62 -1.82 -20.83
CA MET A 431 1.07 -0.50 -21.12
C MET A 431 -0.33 -0.33 -20.53
N LYS A 432 -1.18 -1.36 -20.65
CA LYS A 432 -2.55 -1.41 -20.09
C LYS A 432 -2.50 -1.24 -18.58
N ARG A 433 -1.68 -2.04 -17.90
CA ARG A 433 -1.52 -2.01 -16.44
C ARG A 433 -0.98 -0.67 -15.94
N LEU A 434 0.08 -0.14 -16.56
CA LEU A 434 0.63 1.17 -16.18
C LEU A 434 -0.42 2.28 -16.31
N LEU A 435 -1.19 2.29 -17.40
CA LEU A 435 -2.24 3.28 -17.62
C LEU A 435 -3.35 3.17 -16.58
N ALA A 436 -3.80 1.95 -16.28
CA ALA A 436 -4.81 1.72 -15.26
C ALA A 436 -4.34 2.18 -13.87
N LEU A 437 -3.11 1.82 -13.48
CA LEU A 437 -2.56 2.17 -12.17
C LEU A 437 -2.22 3.66 -12.02
N THR A 438 -2.04 4.39 -13.12
CA THR A 438 -1.71 5.82 -13.08
C THR A 438 -2.88 6.61 -12.49
N GLU A 439 -2.69 7.17 -11.30
CA GLU A 439 -3.72 7.95 -10.62
C GLU A 439 -4.25 9.05 -11.55
N MET A 440 -5.57 9.20 -11.64
CA MET A 440 -6.21 10.20 -12.49
C MET A 440 -5.59 10.27 -13.89
N ALA A 441 -5.34 9.14 -14.55
CA ALA A 441 -4.70 9.10 -15.88
C ALA A 441 -5.33 10.09 -16.87
N PHE A 442 -6.66 10.19 -16.84
CA PHE A 442 -7.45 11.11 -17.66
C PHE A 442 -7.75 12.41 -16.90
N ALA A 443 -7.62 13.55 -17.56
CA ALA A 443 -7.84 14.87 -16.97
C ALA A 443 -9.33 15.19 -16.75
N SER A 444 -10.22 14.53 -17.50
CA SER A 444 -11.67 14.71 -17.40
C SER A 444 -12.41 13.41 -17.73
N PRO A 445 -13.69 13.28 -17.29
CA PRO A 445 -14.55 12.18 -17.72
C PRO A 445 -14.69 12.09 -19.25
N GLN A 446 -14.69 13.23 -19.93
CA GLN A 446 -14.77 13.29 -21.40
C GLN A 446 -13.55 12.62 -22.05
N GLU A 447 -12.34 12.93 -21.58
CA GLU A 447 -11.10 12.31 -22.09
C GLU A 447 -11.10 10.79 -21.85
N PHE A 448 -11.63 10.34 -20.71
CA PHE A 448 -11.81 8.92 -20.46
C PHE A 448 -12.81 8.27 -21.42
N PHE A 449 -13.98 8.88 -21.67
CA PHE A 449 -14.97 8.29 -22.59
C PHE A 449 -14.50 8.29 -24.04
N GLU A 450 -13.71 9.29 -24.45
CA GLU A 450 -13.03 9.27 -25.75
C GLU A 450 -12.02 8.12 -25.84
N TYR A 451 -11.23 7.89 -24.79
CA TYR A 451 -10.35 6.72 -24.72
C TYR A 451 -11.14 5.41 -24.77
N PHE A 452 -12.21 5.30 -23.97
CA PHE A 452 -13.09 4.14 -23.90
C PHE A 452 -13.68 3.79 -25.27
N ALA A 453 -14.28 4.76 -25.96
CA ALA A 453 -14.87 4.57 -27.28
C ALA A 453 -13.82 4.13 -28.31
N ASN A 454 -12.69 4.83 -28.37
CA ASN A 454 -11.59 4.46 -29.26
C ASN A 454 -11.06 3.04 -28.97
N SER A 455 -10.94 2.67 -27.70
CA SER A 455 -10.47 1.33 -27.29
C SER A 455 -11.40 0.21 -27.75
N ILE A 456 -12.71 0.43 -27.74
CA ILE A 456 -13.72 -0.55 -28.15
C ILE A 456 -13.90 -0.57 -29.68
N ASP A 457 -14.07 0.60 -30.30
CA ASP A 457 -14.37 0.73 -31.73
C ASP A 457 -13.20 0.26 -32.63
N MET A 458 -11.97 0.29 -32.12
CA MET A 458 -10.78 -0.21 -32.83
C MET A 458 -10.52 -1.71 -32.65
N ILE A 459 -11.40 -2.46 -31.98
CA ILE A 459 -11.27 -3.92 -31.85
C ILE A 459 -11.78 -4.58 -33.14
N SER A 460 -10.89 -5.27 -33.84
CA SER A 460 -11.21 -5.95 -35.10
C SER A 460 -11.67 -7.41 -34.93
N SER A 461 -11.31 -8.06 -33.82
CA SER A 461 -11.68 -9.46 -33.54
C SER A 461 -12.96 -9.47 -32.73
N LYS A 462 -13.98 -10.17 -33.23
CA LYS A 462 -15.28 -10.29 -32.56
C LYS A 462 -15.14 -10.90 -31.16
N GLU A 463 -14.29 -11.91 -31.04
CA GLU A 463 -14.03 -12.61 -29.78
C GLU A 463 -13.36 -11.70 -28.75
N GLU A 464 -12.41 -10.85 -29.18
CA GLU A 464 -11.77 -9.84 -28.31
C GLU A 464 -12.77 -8.76 -27.87
N LEU A 465 -13.67 -8.36 -28.76
CA LEU A 465 -14.71 -7.37 -28.46
C LEU A 465 -15.69 -7.90 -27.42
N LEU A 466 -16.24 -9.09 -27.65
CA LEU A 466 -17.16 -9.76 -26.73
C LEU A 466 -16.49 -10.02 -25.38
N SER A 467 -15.24 -10.48 -25.38
CA SER A 467 -14.46 -10.69 -24.16
C SER A 467 -14.33 -9.41 -23.34
N THR A 468 -13.95 -8.30 -23.99
CA THR A 468 -13.79 -7.00 -23.33
C THR A 468 -15.12 -6.51 -22.75
N MET A 469 -16.22 -6.60 -23.53
CA MET A 469 -17.54 -6.17 -23.10
C MET A 469 -18.07 -7.00 -21.93
N ASN A 470 -17.95 -8.33 -22.00
CA ASN A 470 -18.38 -9.22 -20.93
C ASN A 470 -17.59 -8.99 -19.65
N SER A 471 -16.27 -8.80 -19.72
CA SER A 471 -15.45 -8.45 -18.55
C SER A 471 -15.89 -7.11 -17.91
N ILE A 472 -16.27 -6.12 -18.72
CA ILE A 472 -16.81 -4.84 -18.20
C ILE A 472 -18.17 -5.06 -17.52
N LEU A 473 -19.06 -5.86 -18.12
CA LEU A 473 -20.36 -6.18 -17.54
C LEU A 473 -20.24 -6.98 -16.23
N GLU A 474 -19.33 -7.95 -16.17
CA GLU A 474 -18.98 -8.70 -14.96
C GLU A 474 -18.47 -7.76 -13.86
N LEU A 475 -17.57 -6.82 -14.20
CA LEU A 475 -17.10 -5.78 -13.28
C LEU A 475 -18.25 -4.93 -12.73
N MET A 476 -19.15 -4.47 -13.61
CA MET A 476 -20.32 -3.69 -13.21
C MET A 476 -21.23 -4.46 -12.25
N ASN A 477 -21.45 -5.74 -12.52
CA ASN A 477 -22.26 -6.62 -11.67
C ASN A 477 -21.58 -6.87 -10.32
N PHE A 478 -20.26 -7.09 -10.30
CA PHE A 478 -19.48 -7.23 -9.07
C PHE A 478 -19.70 -6.03 -8.15
N TYR A 479 -19.53 -4.80 -8.65
CA TYR A 479 -19.75 -3.58 -7.87
C TYR A 479 -21.18 -3.45 -7.33
N ARG A 480 -22.19 -3.78 -8.14
CA ARG A 480 -23.60 -3.72 -7.73
C ARG A 480 -23.94 -4.76 -6.67
N ASN A 481 -23.36 -5.95 -6.77
CA ASN A 481 -23.55 -7.03 -5.79
C ASN A 481 -22.81 -6.75 -4.48
N SER A 482 -21.60 -6.18 -4.54
CA SER A 482 -20.84 -5.78 -3.34
C SER A 482 -21.51 -4.66 -2.54
N LYS A 483 -22.29 -3.78 -3.19
CA LYS A 483 -23.11 -2.79 -2.49
C LYS A 483 -24.29 -3.42 -1.72
N ASN A 484 -24.79 -4.56 -2.17
CA ASN A 484 -25.93 -5.25 -1.55
C ASN A 484 -25.51 -6.12 -0.35
N THR A 485 -24.24 -6.49 -0.21
CA THR A 485 -23.71 -7.30 0.90
C THR A 485 -23.27 -6.50 2.13
N VAL A 486 -23.24 -5.17 2.07
CA VAL A 486 -22.87 -4.28 3.22
C VAL A 486 -24.10 -3.80 4.01
N LYS A 487 -25.28 -4.38 3.77
CA LYS A 487 -26.47 -4.18 4.60
C LYS A 487 -26.76 -5.41 5.48
N HIS A 488 -25.91 -5.69 6.47
CA HIS A 488 -26.29 -6.49 7.64
C HIS A 488 -25.55 -6.02 8.88
#